data_AF-A0A2V8MJF9-F1
#
_entry.id   AF-A0A2V8MJF9-F1
#
_cell.length_a   1.000
_cell.length_b   1.000
_cell.length_c   1.000
_cell.angle_alpha   90.00
_cell.angle_beta   90.00
_cell.angle_gamma   90.00
#
_symmetry.space_group_name_H-M   'P 1'
#
loop_
_entity.id
_entity.type
_entity.pdbx_description
1 polymer ?
#
loop_
_entity_poly.entity_id
_entity_poly.type
_entity_poly.pdbx_seq_one_letter_code
_entity_poly.pdbx_strand_id
1 'polypeptide(L)'
;MPDRRAFLKFVAASPLLAGVPSIAEALQQGGLEQAADALDVFDFQAAAQKIVPPAHWGYLMTGVDGEETLKANREAFNRYQLKTRRFIDVSRLDLSVELFGMKFNSPIVLCPVGSQRAFHFDGEAGAAKAAQAKGHLQILSTQTSVGVEDVVKARGGPIWYQLYTTDNFEVTAKLVKRAEAAGCTAVAVTVDLPAGRNTETMSRLQRTDTRNCASCHEDATGNLANPRVGSGTNANKPMFAGINTRGLGLTSPSLTWDFVKRLK
;
A
#
# COMPACT_ATOMS: atom_id res chain seq x y z
N MET A 1 25.11 -3.17 -51.01
CA MET A 1 25.03 -2.84 -49.56
C MET A 1 23.71 -3.40 -49.05
N PRO A 2 23.71 -4.28 -48.05
CA PRO A 2 22.46 -4.81 -47.51
C PRO A 2 21.61 -3.67 -46.95
N ASP A 3 20.31 -3.68 -47.28
CA ASP A 3 19.35 -2.65 -46.93
C ASP A 3 19.37 -2.40 -45.41
N ARG A 4 19.75 -1.19 -45.02
CA ARG A 4 19.83 -0.73 -43.62
C ARG A 4 18.52 -1.01 -42.88
N ARG A 5 17.39 -1.01 -43.60
CA ARG A 5 16.06 -1.30 -43.06
C ARG A 5 15.87 -2.79 -42.73
N ALA A 6 16.43 -3.68 -43.52
CA ALA A 6 16.40 -5.12 -43.26
C ALA A 6 17.30 -5.49 -42.07
N PHE A 7 18.47 -4.87 -41.95
CA PHE A 7 19.35 -5.04 -40.80
C PHE A 7 18.70 -4.57 -39.48
N LEU A 8 18.04 -3.40 -39.50
CA LEU A 8 17.34 -2.90 -38.31
C LEU A 8 16.14 -3.78 -37.89
N LYS A 9 15.40 -4.35 -38.86
CA LYS A 9 14.32 -5.32 -38.56
C LYS A 9 14.86 -6.62 -37.96
N PHE A 10 15.99 -7.11 -38.47
CA PHE A 10 16.65 -8.30 -37.94
C PHE A 10 17.15 -8.09 -36.51
N VAL A 11 17.74 -6.92 -36.23
CA VAL A 11 18.15 -6.54 -34.87
C VAL A 11 16.94 -6.42 -33.94
N ALA A 12 15.88 -5.72 -34.35
CA ALA A 12 14.67 -5.56 -33.52
C ALA A 12 13.91 -6.87 -33.24
N ALA A 13 14.04 -7.88 -34.10
CA ALA A 13 13.45 -9.21 -33.89
C ALA A 13 14.35 -10.16 -33.08
N SER A 14 15.53 -9.70 -32.63
CA SER A 14 16.47 -10.53 -31.88
C SER A 14 15.98 -10.76 -30.44
N PRO A 15 15.96 -12.02 -29.95
CA PRO A 15 15.65 -12.32 -28.57
C PRO A 15 16.63 -11.69 -27.56
N LEU A 16 17.80 -11.23 -28.02
CA LEU A 16 18.75 -10.44 -27.20
C LEU A 16 18.20 -9.05 -26.85
N LEU A 17 17.32 -8.47 -27.67
CA LEU A 17 16.68 -7.17 -27.41
C LEU A 17 15.36 -7.30 -26.65
N ALA A 18 14.79 -8.50 -26.54
CA ALA A 18 13.61 -8.75 -25.71
C ALA A 18 13.87 -8.54 -24.20
N GLY A 19 15.15 -8.52 -23.78
CA GLY A 19 15.57 -8.21 -22.42
C GLY A 19 16.27 -6.85 -22.26
N VAL A 20 16.39 -6.06 -23.33
CA VAL A 20 16.95 -4.70 -23.26
C VAL A 20 15.77 -3.75 -23.10
N PRO A 21 15.73 -2.92 -22.04
CA PRO A 21 14.69 -1.94 -21.90
C PRO A 21 14.62 -1.10 -23.18
N SER A 22 13.41 -0.89 -23.68
CA SER A 22 13.17 0.01 -24.79
C SER A 22 13.87 1.35 -24.53
N ILE A 23 14.25 2.08 -25.58
CA ILE A 23 14.85 3.42 -25.40
C ILE A 23 13.94 4.30 -24.51
N ALA A 24 12.62 4.09 -24.53
CA ALA A 24 11.67 4.72 -23.61
C ALA A 24 11.86 4.28 -22.14
N GLU A 25 12.03 3.00 -21.85
CA GLU A 25 12.34 2.49 -20.51
C GLU A 25 13.74 2.89 -20.02
N ALA A 26 14.72 3.00 -20.92
CA ALA A 26 16.06 3.51 -20.60
C ALA A 26 16.05 5.02 -20.32
N LEU A 27 15.21 5.78 -21.03
CA LEU A 27 15.00 7.22 -20.79
C LEU A 27 14.17 7.50 -19.52
N GLN A 28 13.32 6.57 -19.09
CA GLN A 28 12.59 6.64 -17.81
C GLN A 28 13.47 6.39 -16.57
N GLN A 29 14.74 6.00 -16.73
CA GLN A 29 15.66 5.78 -15.62
C GLN A 29 16.44 7.04 -15.20
N GLY A 30 15.97 8.23 -15.58
CA GLY A 30 16.41 9.47 -14.94
C GLY A 30 16.19 9.37 -13.44
N GLY A 31 17.26 9.51 -12.64
CA GLY A 31 17.14 9.46 -11.19
C GLY A 31 16.37 10.66 -10.70
N LEU A 32 15.25 10.43 -9.99
CA LEU A 32 14.58 11.48 -9.25
C LEU A 32 15.47 11.92 -8.07
N GLU A 33 16.07 13.11 -8.15
CA GLU A 33 16.91 13.66 -7.07
C GLU A 33 16.06 14.32 -5.99
N GLN A 34 15.02 15.07 -6.38
CA GLN A 34 14.07 15.69 -5.45
C GLN A 34 12.63 15.33 -5.83
N ALA A 35 11.75 15.24 -4.83
CA ALA A 35 10.34 14.93 -5.07
C ALA A 35 9.63 15.97 -5.97
N ALA A 36 10.13 17.21 -6.02
CA ALA A 36 9.60 18.26 -6.88
C ALA A 36 9.93 18.07 -8.37
N ASP A 37 10.92 17.24 -8.69
CA ASP A 37 11.34 16.96 -10.07
C ASP A 37 10.51 15.84 -10.73
N ALA A 38 9.60 15.22 -9.96
CA ALA A 38 8.75 14.14 -10.46
C ALA A 38 7.72 14.71 -11.44
N LEU A 39 7.67 14.15 -12.64
CA LEU A 39 6.70 14.52 -13.67
C LEU A 39 5.35 13.85 -13.38
N ASP A 40 5.37 12.64 -12.84
CA ASP A 40 4.19 11.95 -12.36
C ASP A 40 4.49 11.00 -11.18
N VAL A 41 3.46 10.29 -10.72
CA VAL A 41 3.59 9.39 -9.55
C VAL A 41 4.43 8.13 -9.84
N PHE A 42 4.70 7.81 -11.09
CA PHE A 42 5.44 6.62 -11.49
C PHE A 42 6.94 6.80 -11.35
N ASP A 43 7.44 8.03 -11.42
CA ASP A 43 8.86 8.35 -11.24
C ASP A 43 9.38 7.93 -9.85
N PHE A 44 8.50 7.98 -8.83
CA PHE A 44 8.84 7.53 -7.48
C PHE A 44 9.16 6.04 -7.39
N GLN A 45 8.64 5.21 -8.29
CA GLN A 45 8.90 3.76 -8.27
C GLN A 45 10.39 3.47 -8.51
N ALA A 46 10.98 4.06 -9.55
CA ALA A 46 12.38 3.86 -9.88
C ALA A 46 13.31 4.44 -8.81
N ALA A 47 12.93 5.57 -8.21
CA ALA A 47 13.66 6.18 -7.09
C ALA A 47 13.62 5.29 -5.84
N ALA A 48 12.43 4.80 -5.48
CA ALA A 48 12.24 3.94 -4.32
C ALA A 48 12.97 2.60 -4.48
N GLN A 49 12.96 2.00 -5.67
CA GLN A 49 13.64 0.71 -5.92
C GLN A 49 15.15 0.77 -5.62
N LYS A 50 15.79 1.93 -5.77
CA LYS A 50 17.23 2.10 -5.53
C LYS A 50 17.60 2.11 -4.04
N ILE A 51 16.66 2.49 -3.17
CA ILE A 51 16.92 2.74 -1.74
C ILE A 51 16.14 1.83 -0.81
N VAL A 52 14.95 1.36 -1.23
CA VAL A 52 14.13 0.45 -0.45
C VAL A 52 14.77 -0.92 -0.51
N PRO A 53 15.07 -1.53 0.64
CA PRO A 53 15.77 -2.80 0.64
C PRO A 53 14.97 -3.95 0.00
N PRO A 54 15.63 -4.99 -0.55
CA PRO A 54 14.98 -5.98 -1.42
C PRO A 54 13.73 -6.64 -0.83
N ALA A 55 13.76 -7.11 0.41
CA ALA A 55 12.61 -7.76 1.04
C ALA A 55 11.42 -6.79 1.21
N HIS A 56 11.70 -5.53 1.57
CA HIS A 56 10.67 -4.50 1.75
C HIS A 56 10.11 -4.07 0.39
N TRP A 57 10.97 -3.93 -0.62
CA TRP A 57 10.56 -3.64 -1.99
C TRP A 57 9.65 -4.74 -2.55
N GLY A 58 10.02 -6.00 -2.32
CA GLY A 58 9.20 -7.14 -2.71
C GLY A 58 7.85 -7.17 -2.00
N TYR A 59 7.79 -6.80 -0.72
CA TYR A 59 6.51 -6.66 -0.01
C TYR A 59 5.62 -5.57 -0.61
N LEU A 60 6.20 -4.45 -1.03
CA LEU A 60 5.46 -3.31 -1.61
C LEU A 60 4.95 -3.57 -3.02
N MET A 61 5.76 -4.21 -3.87
CA MET A 61 5.49 -4.32 -5.30
C MET A 61 4.80 -5.63 -5.72
N THR A 62 4.82 -6.66 -4.87
CA THR A 62 4.28 -7.98 -5.24
C THR A 62 2.79 -7.93 -5.56
N GLY A 63 2.42 -8.57 -6.67
CA GLY A 63 1.06 -9.07 -6.88
C GLY A 63 0.85 -10.43 -6.23
N VAL A 64 -0.20 -11.12 -6.66
CA VAL A 64 -0.49 -12.52 -6.33
C VAL A 64 -0.26 -13.39 -7.56
N ASP A 65 0.31 -14.58 -7.36
CA ASP A 65 0.67 -15.54 -8.42
C ASP A 65 1.52 -14.87 -9.52
N GLY A 66 1.06 -14.93 -10.77
CA GLY A 66 1.72 -14.33 -11.92
C GLY A 66 1.53 -12.81 -12.07
N GLU A 67 0.92 -12.14 -11.09
CA GLU A 67 0.73 -10.67 -11.08
C GLU A 67 -0.16 -10.13 -12.21
N GLU A 68 -0.87 -10.99 -12.93
CA GLU A 68 -1.71 -10.61 -14.08
C GLU A 68 -2.80 -9.60 -13.70
N THR A 69 -3.39 -9.73 -12.50
CA THR A 69 -4.38 -8.75 -12.02
C THR A 69 -3.74 -7.39 -11.70
N LEU A 70 -2.49 -7.37 -11.22
CA LEU A 70 -1.75 -6.13 -10.97
C LEU A 70 -1.55 -5.36 -12.29
N LYS A 71 -1.15 -6.07 -13.34
CA LYS A 71 -1.03 -5.52 -14.70
C LYS A 71 -2.39 -5.08 -15.25
N ALA A 72 -3.42 -5.92 -15.13
CA ALA A 72 -4.77 -5.63 -15.61
C ALA A 72 -5.37 -4.38 -14.95
N ASN A 73 -5.10 -4.12 -13.67
CA ASN A 73 -5.55 -2.91 -12.98
C ASN A 73 -5.05 -1.63 -13.65
N ARG A 74 -3.80 -1.63 -14.13
CA ARG A 74 -3.22 -0.48 -14.85
C ARG A 74 -3.81 -0.37 -16.26
N GLU A 75 -3.82 -1.47 -16.99
CA GLU A 75 -4.25 -1.51 -18.39
C GLU A 75 -5.75 -1.23 -18.56
N ALA A 76 -6.56 -1.50 -17.54
CA ALA A 76 -8.00 -1.23 -17.57
C ALA A 76 -8.32 0.25 -17.87
N PHE A 77 -7.47 1.18 -17.44
CA PHE A 77 -7.67 2.61 -17.71
C PHE A 77 -7.53 2.97 -19.21
N ASN A 78 -6.79 2.19 -20.00
CA ASN A 78 -6.64 2.41 -21.44
C ASN A 78 -7.95 2.16 -22.22
N ARG A 79 -8.95 1.53 -21.58
CA ARG A 79 -10.27 1.28 -22.17
C ARG A 79 -11.18 2.52 -22.12
N TYR A 80 -10.79 3.54 -21.37
CA TYR A 80 -11.57 4.75 -21.16
C TYR A 80 -10.88 5.96 -21.79
N GLN A 81 -11.69 6.90 -22.28
CA GLN A 81 -11.23 8.17 -22.83
C GLN A 81 -12.04 9.31 -22.21
N LEU A 82 -11.37 10.44 -21.97
CA LEU A 82 -12.05 11.65 -21.49
C LEU A 82 -12.72 12.37 -22.67
N LYS A 83 -14.04 12.56 -22.60
CA LYS A 83 -14.77 13.38 -23.57
C LYS A 83 -14.64 14.86 -23.20
N THR A 84 -13.70 15.55 -23.85
CA THR A 84 -13.47 16.99 -23.63
C THR A 84 -14.71 17.81 -23.97
N ARG A 85 -15.14 18.67 -23.03
CA ARG A 85 -16.17 19.70 -23.25
C ARG A 85 -15.47 21.05 -23.50
N ARG A 86 -15.98 21.82 -24.46
CA ARG A 86 -15.43 23.13 -24.85
C ARG A 86 -16.36 24.25 -24.39
N PHE A 87 -15.83 25.47 -24.24
CA PHE A 87 -16.59 26.65 -23.79
C PHE A 87 -17.25 26.51 -22.41
N ILE A 88 -16.57 25.82 -21.49
CA ILE A 88 -16.97 25.74 -20.08
C ILE A 88 -15.95 26.54 -19.27
N ASP A 89 -16.43 27.43 -18.39
CA ASP A 89 -15.56 28.15 -17.46
C ASP A 89 -15.01 27.17 -16.43
N VAL A 90 -13.68 27.03 -16.42
CA VAL A 90 -12.91 26.19 -15.50
C VAL A 90 -11.92 27.01 -14.68
N SER A 91 -12.11 28.34 -14.62
CA SER A 91 -11.26 29.26 -13.83
C SER A 91 -11.31 28.98 -12.33
N ARG A 92 -12.36 28.28 -11.85
CA ARG A 92 -12.49 27.79 -10.49
C ARG A 92 -12.90 26.32 -10.52
N LEU A 93 -12.12 25.48 -9.87
CA LEU A 93 -12.39 24.05 -9.73
C LEU A 93 -12.72 23.75 -8.26
N ASP A 94 -13.78 22.97 -8.05
CA ASP A 94 -14.11 22.39 -6.75
C ASP A 94 -13.92 20.87 -6.85
N LEU A 95 -12.90 20.36 -6.17
CA LEU A 95 -12.62 18.92 -6.05
C LEU A 95 -13.21 18.34 -4.76
N SER A 96 -13.97 19.12 -4.00
CA SER A 96 -14.52 18.64 -2.74
C SER A 96 -15.58 17.57 -2.95
N VAL A 97 -15.62 16.63 -2.01
CA VAL A 97 -16.61 15.55 -1.97
C VAL A 97 -17.19 15.46 -0.57
N GLU A 98 -18.44 15.02 -0.46
CA GLU A 98 -19.08 14.73 0.82
C GLU A 98 -19.24 13.22 0.98
N LEU A 99 -18.64 12.66 2.04
CA LEU A 99 -18.72 11.24 2.36
C LEU A 99 -19.12 11.10 3.82
N PHE A 100 -20.17 10.32 4.10
CA PHE A 100 -20.69 10.06 5.44
C PHE A 100 -20.97 11.35 6.26
N GLY A 101 -21.48 12.40 5.61
CA GLY A 101 -21.79 13.69 6.25
C GLY A 101 -20.56 14.56 6.55
N MET A 102 -19.38 14.21 6.02
CA MET A 102 -18.15 14.99 6.14
C MET A 102 -17.67 15.49 4.78
N LYS A 103 -17.28 16.77 4.71
CA LYS A 103 -16.68 17.37 3.52
C LYS A 103 -15.17 17.14 3.48
N PHE A 104 -14.67 16.63 2.37
CA PHE A 104 -13.25 16.44 2.07
C PHE A 104 -12.84 17.32 0.89
N ASN A 105 -11.62 17.84 0.88
CA ASN A 105 -11.16 18.80 -0.13
C ASN A 105 -10.79 18.16 -1.48
N SER A 106 -10.69 16.84 -1.54
CA SER A 106 -10.23 16.09 -2.70
C SER A 106 -10.89 14.71 -2.73
N PRO A 107 -11.18 14.15 -3.92
CA PRO A 107 -11.62 12.76 -4.04
C PRO A 107 -10.46 11.76 -3.91
N ILE A 108 -9.22 12.24 -3.81
CA ILE A 108 -8.03 11.39 -3.67
C ILE A 108 -7.81 11.11 -2.18
N VAL A 109 -7.70 9.82 -1.87
CA VAL A 109 -7.57 9.28 -0.51
C VAL A 109 -6.33 8.39 -0.42
N LEU A 110 -5.59 8.48 0.68
CA LEU A 110 -4.51 7.54 0.96
C LEU A 110 -5.10 6.20 1.40
N CYS A 111 -4.87 5.16 0.61
CA CYS A 111 -5.32 3.80 0.92
C CYS A 111 -4.57 3.22 2.14
N PRO A 112 -5.16 2.22 2.83
CA PRO A 112 -4.55 1.64 4.02
C PRO A 112 -3.37 0.74 3.67
N VAL A 113 -2.15 1.30 3.78
CA VAL A 113 -0.90 0.55 3.68
C VAL A 113 -0.32 0.39 5.08
N GLY A 114 -0.18 -0.85 5.54
CA GLY A 114 0.45 -1.18 6.82
C GLY A 114 1.97 -1.29 6.71
N SER A 115 2.63 -1.24 7.86
CA SER A 115 4.08 -1.41 7.99
C SER A 115 4.93 -0.32 7.32
N GLN A 116 4.48 0.93 7.25
CA GLN A 116 5.16 1.96 6.44
C GLN A 116 6.58 2.30 6.93
N ARG A 117 6.92 2.00 8.20
CA ARG A 117 8.30 2.06 8.70
C ARG A 117 9.28 1.12 8.01
N ALA A 118 8.80 0.15 7.24
CA ALA A 118 9.64 -0.63 6.33
C ALA A 118 10.19 0.21 5.16
N PHE A 119 9.52 1.31 4.80
CA PHE A 119 9.88 2.14 3.64
C PHE A 119 10.49 3.48 4.05
N HIS A 120 10.03 4.06 5.16
CA HIS A 120 10.53 5.33 5.67
C HIS A 120 10.34 5.44 7.19
N PHE A 121 11.31 6.01 7.92
CA PHE A 121 11.29 6.05 9.39
C PHE A 121 10.06 6.76 9.97
N ASP A 122 9.55 7.78 9.28
CA ASP A 122 8.32 8.49 9.67
C ASP A 122 7.05 7.61 9.64
N GLY A 123 7.06 6.54 8.84
CA GLY A 123 5.93 5.63 8.67
C GLY A 123 4.60 6.35 8.39
N GLU A 124 3.55 5.83 9.01
CA GLU A 124 2.17 6.29 8.83
C GLU A 124 1.95 7.74 9.31
N ALA A 125 2.78 8.23 10.24
CA ALA A 125 2.74 9.63 10.68
C ALA A 125 3.32 10.59 9.61
N GLY A 126 4.29 10.15 8.81
CA GLY A 126 4.77 10.90 7.65
C GLY A 126 3.67 11.06 6.60
N ALA A 127 2.98 9.96 6.28
CA ALA A 127 1.81 9.98 5.40
C ALA A 127 0.68 10.88 5.94
N ALA A 128 0.45 10.87 7.26
CA ALA A 128 -0.52 11.73 7.92
C ALA A 128 -0.20 13.23 7.77
N LYS A 129 1.07 13.61 7.94
CA LYS A 129 1.52 15.00 7.70
C LYS A 129 1.36 15.41 6.25
N ALA A 130 1.67 14.53 5.30
CA ALA A 130 1.45 14.79 3.88
C ALA A 130 -0.05 14.96 3.55
N ALA A 131 -0.89 14.10 4.12
CA ALA A 131 -2.35 14.19 3.99
C ALA A 131 -2.91 15.48 4.60
N GLN A 132 -2.37 15.92 5.74
CA GLN A 132 -2.70 17.22 6.34
C GLN A 132 -2.34 18.37 5.40
N ALA A 133 -1.10 18.40 4.90
CA ALA A 133 -0.59 19.48 4.06
C ALA A 133 -1.38 19.69 2.75
N LYS A 134 -2.01 18.62 2.24
CA LYS A 134 -2.78 18.65 0.98
C LYS A 134 -4.29 18.47 1.17
N GLY A 135 -4.77 18.31 2.40
CA GLY A 135 -6.18 18.13 2.70
C GLY A 135 -6.77 16.80 2.22
N HIS A 136 -5.95 15.75 2.08
CA HIS A 136 -6.41 14.40 1.73
C HIS A 136 -6.88 13.62 2.95
N LEU A 137 -7.86 12.74 2.76
CA LEU A 137 -8.21 11.74 3.76
C LEU A 137 -7.13 10.64 3.80
N GLN A 138 -6.83 10.14 5.00
CA GLN A 138 -6.02 8.95 5.20
C GLN A 138 -6.88 7.82 5.78
N ILE A 139 -6.75 6.64 5.21
CA ILE A 139 -7.24 5.39 5.80
C ILE A 139 -6.05 4.69 6.45
N LEU A 140 -6.09 4.48 7.78
CA LEU A 140 -5.01 3.88 8.55
C LEU A 140 -5.19 2.36 8.65
N SER A 141 -4.17 1.58 8.29
CA SER A 141 -4.22 0.11 8.39
C SER A 141 -4.18 -0.39 9.84
N THR A 142 -4.86 -1.50 10.10
CA THR A 142 -4.67 -2.31 11.33
C THR A 142 -3.19 -2.67 11.56
N GLN A 143 -2.43 -2.89 10.48
CA GLN A 143 -1.00 -3.25 10.52
C GLN A 143 -0.06 -2.04 10.58
N THR A 144 -0.53 -0.89 11.05
CA THR A 144 0.26 0.34 11.22
C THR A 144 1.52 0.13 12.06
N SER A 145 2.63 0.75 11.68
CA SER A 145 3.88 0.81 12.45
C SER A 145 3.95 2.00 13.43
N VAL A 146 2.91 2.83 13.47
CA VAL A 146 2.75 3.98 14.39
C VAL A 146 1.40 3.85 15.12
N GLY A 147 1.34 4.26 16.40
CA GLY A 147 0.09 4.23 17.17
C GLY A 147 -0.99 5.08 16.54
N VAL A 148 -2.25 4.63 16.57
CA VAL A 148 -3.38 5.36 15.95
C VAL A 148 -3.50 6.78 16.51
N GLU A 149 -3.23 6.96 17.80
CA GLU A 149 -3.25 8.25 18.48
C GLU A 149 -2.23 9.23 17.89
N ASP A 150 -1.01 8.77 17.61
CA ASP A 150 0.05 9.58 17.02
C ASP A 150 -0.23 9.91 15.56
N VAL A 151 -0.83 8.99 14.80
CA VAL A 151 -1.22 9.23 13.40
C VAL A 151 -2.36 10.25 13.34
N VAL A 152 -3.39 10.14 14.19
CA VAL A 152 -4.48 11.13 14.27
C VAL A 152 -3.93 12.50 14.65
N LYS A 153 -3.05 12.55 15.66
CA LYS A 153 -2.37 13.79 16.05
C LYS A 153 -1.56 14.40 14.91
N ALA A 154 -0.79 13.59 14.18
CA ALA A 154 0.00 14.05 13.03
C ALA A 154 -0.89 14.51 11.86
N ARG A 155 -2.07 13.91 11.67
CA ARG A 155 -3.03 14.33 10.65
C ARG A 155 -3.73 15.63 11.01
N GLY A 156 -4.00 15.88 12.29
CA GLY A 156 -4.74 17.07 12.76
C GLY A 156 -6.15 17.18 12.16
N GLY A 157 -6.77 16.06 11.81
CA GLY A 157 -8.04 15.99 11.10
C GLY A 157 -8.57 14.55 11.02
N PRO A 158 -9.70 14.31 10.34
CA PRO A 158 -10.34 12.99 10.31
C PRO A 158 -9.44 11.94 9.65
N ILE A 159 -9.45 10.75 10.26
CA ILE A 159 -8.84 9.52 9.75
C ILE A 159 -9.93 8.45 9.69
N TRP A 160 -9.88 7.61 8.67
CA TRP A 160 -10.63 6.35 8.68
C TRP A 160 -9.73 5.22 9.14
N TYR A 161 -10.28 4.25 9.85
CA TYR A 161 -9.54 3.08 10.29
C TYR A 161 -9.88 1.87 9.41
N GLN A 162 -8.88 1.26 8.79
CA GLN A 162 -9.04 -0.02 8.11
C GLN A 162 -8.89 -1.16 9.11
N LEU A 163 -9.91 -2.01 9.17
CA LEU A 163 -9.99 -3.17 10.05
C LEU A 163 -9.66 -4.46 9.30
N TYR A 164 -8.57 -5.12 9.68
CA TYR A 164 -8.44 -6.56 9.55
C TYR A 164 -9.06 -7.20 10.79
N THR A 165 -10.12 -7.97 10.58
CA THR A 165 -10.80 -8.67 11.68
C THR A 165 -9.94 -9.80 12.21
N THR A 166 -10.05 -10.07 13.50
CA THR A 166 -9.37 -11.18 14.13
C THR A 166 -10.29 -12.37 14.29
N ASP A 167 -9.73 -13.57 14.47
CA ASP A 167 -10.49 -14.76 14.86
C ASP A 167 -11.13 -14.65 16.27
N ASN A 168 -10.70 -13.68 17.07
CA ASN A 168 -11.31 -13.30 18.34
C ASN A 168 -12.10 -11.99 18.24
N PHE A 169 -13.43 -12.06 18.38
CA PHE A 169 -14.30 -10.87 18.31
C PHE A 169 -13.99 -9.82 19.38
N GLU A 170 -13.66 -10.22 20.61
CA GLU A 170 -13.35 -9.27 21.69
C GLU A 170 -12.11 -8.43 21.39
N VAL A 171 -11.14 -9.03 20.70
CA VAL A 171 -9.97 -8.28 20.21
C VAL A 171 -10.38 -7.31 19.11
N THR A 172 -11.16 -7.76 18.12
CA THR A 172 -11.69 -6.87 17.07
C THR A 172 -12.43 -5.67 17.67
N ALA A 173 -13.33 -5.91 18.64
CA ALA A 173 -14.09 -4.86 19.31
C ALA A 173 -13.17 -3.87 20.04
N LYS A 174 -12.11 -4.35 20.69
CA LYS A 174 -11.09 -3.48 21.33
C LYS A 174 -10.34 -2.62 20.31
N LEU A 175 -9.98 -3.17 19.15
CA LEU A 175 -9.29 -2.42 18.10
C LEU A 175 -10.17 -1.29 17.55
N VAL A 176 -11.44 -1.58 17.27
CA VAL A 176 -12.39 -0.56 16.80
C VAL A 176 -12.63 0.51 17.86
N LYS A 177 -12.87 0.12 19.12
CA LYS A 177 -13.03 1.07 20.23
C LYS A 177 -11.80 1.96 20.42
N ARG A 178 -10.59 1.42 20.24
CA ARG A 178 -9.35 2.20 20.31
C ARG A 178 -9.27 3.22 19.17
N ALA A 179 -9.58 2.81 17.95
CA ALA A 179 -9.59 3.71 16.80
C ALA A 179 -10.63 4.82 16.96
N GLU A 180 -11.84 4.48 17.41
CA GLU A 180 -12.91 5.43 17.73
C GLU A 180 -12.46 6.42 18.82
N ALA A 181 -11.91 5.93 19.94
CA ALA A 181 -11.43 6.77 21.04
C ALA A 181 -10.26 7.69 20.61
N ALA A 182 -9.46 7.27 19.64
CA ALA A 182 -8.40 8.08 19.05
C ALA A 182 -8.95 9.17 18.08
N GLY A 183 -10.23 9.11 17.70
CA GLY A 183 -10.88 10.09 16.83
C GLY A 183 -11.06 9.64 15.37
N CYS A 184 -10.92 8.36 15.06
CA CYS A 184 -11.27 7.85 13.73
C CYS A 184 -12.79 7.95 13.50
N THR A 185 -13.19 8.41 12.31
CA THR A 185 -14.60 8.74 12.01
C THR A 185 -15.34 7.67 11.21
N ALA A 186 -14.62 6.69 10.66
CA ALA A 186 -15.21 5.56 9.96
C ALA A 186 -14.32 4.32 10.06
N VAL A 187 -14.93 3.15 9.89
CA VAL A 187 -14.24 1.86 9.82
C VAL A 187 -14.41 1.26 8.42
N ALA A 188 -13.31 1.01 7.74
CA ALA A 188 -13.24 0.28 6.47
C ALA A 188 -12.87 -1.18 6.73
N VAL A 189 -13.84 -2.09 6.68
CA VAL A 189 -13.59 -3.53 6.93
C VAL A 189 -13.03 -4.18 5.66
N THR A 190 -11.83 -4.74 5.74
CA THR A 190 -11.20 -5.44 4.61
C THR A 190 -11.58 -6.91 4.61
N VAL A 191 -12.11 -7.40 3.49
CA VAL A 191 -12.74 -8.74 3.37
C VAL A 191 -12.15 -9.61 2.26
N ASP A 192 -11.14 -9.12 1.54
CA ASP A 192 -10.57 -9.73 0.33
C ASP A 192 -9.38 -10.67 0.61
N LEU A 193 -8.95 -10.81 1.87
CA LEU A 193 -7.84 -11.68 2.28
C LEU A 193 -8.22 -12.78 3.30
N PRO A 194 -9.32 -13.55 3.11
CA PRO A 194 -9.72 -14.56 4.09
C PRO A 194 -8.79 -15.78 4.15
N ALA A 195 -8.01 -16.05 3.09
CA ALA A 195 -7.24 -17.30 2.92
C ALA A 195 -5.76 -17.11 2.56
N GLY A 196 -5.20 -15.93 2.84
CA GLY A 196 -3.80 -15.61 2.53
C GLY A 196 -3.54 -15.30 1.05
N ARG A 197 -2.26 -15.30 0.66
CA ARG A 197 -1.80 -14.89 -0.68
C ARG A 197 -0.53 -15.62 -1.09
N ASN A 198 -0.43 -16.01 -2.36
CA ASN A 198 0.83 -16.52 -2.93
C ASN A 198 1.61 -15.35 -3.57
N THR A 199 2.62 -14.85 -2.86
CA THR A 199 3.42 -13.68 -3.28
C THR A 199 4.82 -14.11 -3.69
N GLU A 200 4.96 -14.51 -4.94
CA GLU A 200 6.21 -15.08 -5.45
C GLU A 200 7.31 -14.01 -5.58
N THR A 201 6.99 -12.81 -6.04
CA THR A 201 7.93 -11.69 -6.17
C THR A 201 8.52 -11.29 -4.83
N MET A 202 7.68 -11.14 -3.80
CA MET A 202 8.14 -10.93 -2.42
C MET A 202 9.08 -12.06 -1.96
N SER A 203 8.69 -13.32 -2.20
CA SER A 203 9.50 -14.48 -1.80
C SER A 203 10.86 -14.54 -2.49
N ARG A 204 10.94 -14.12 -3.76
CA ARG A 204 12.19 -14.04 -4.53
C ARG A 204 13.09 -12.93 -3.99
N LEU A 205 12.56 -11.72 -3.84
CA LEU A 205 13.34 -10.55 -3.37
C LEU A 205 13.77 -10.68 -1.91
N GLN A 206 12.98 -11.35 -1.08
CA GLN A 206 13.39 -11.67 0.29
C GLN A 206 14.68 -12.52 0.33
N ARG A 207 14.86 -13.46 -0.61
CA ARG A 207 16.06 -14.31 -0.67
C ARG A 207 17.32 -13.55 -1.08
N THR A 208 17.15 -12.41 -1.74
CA THR A 208 18.26 -11.55 -2.15
C THR A 208 18.63 -10.52 -1.08
N ASP A 209 17.83 -10.42 -0.02
CA ASP A 209 18.09 -9.49 1.08
C ASP A 209 19.10 -10.10 2.06
N THR A 210 20.22 -9.41 2.27
CA THR A 210 21.32 -9.86 3.14
C THR A 210 21.20 -9.34 4.56
N ARG A 211 20.18 -8.52 4.86
CA ARG A 211 20.00 -7.93 6.19
C ARG A 211 19.43 -8.96 7.17
N ASN A 212 19.75 -8.78 8.45
CA ASN A 212 19.14 -9.58 9.51
C ASN A 212 17.67 -9.17 9.69
N CYS A 213 16.76 -10.01 9.22
CA CYS A 213 15.31 -9.79 9.36
C CYS A 213 14.78 -10.17 10.75
N ALA A 214 15.57 -10.86 11.58
CA ALA A 214 15.13 -11.42 12.85
C ALA A 214 14.79 -10.34 13.89
N SER A 215 15.52 -9.22 13.88
CA SER A 215 15.23 -8.07 14.73
C SER A 215 13.82 -7.47 14.53
N CYS A 216 13.21 -7.67 13.37
CA CYS A 216 11.88 -7.16 13.03
C CYS A 216 10.80 -8.25 12.93
N HIS A 217 11.21 -9.51 12.77
CA HIS A 217 10.32 -10.62 12.42
C HIS A 217 10.44 -11.83 13.36
N GLU A 218 11.21 -11.77 14.44
CA GLU A 218 11.15 -12.78 15.48
C GLU A 218 9.77 -12.77 16.15
N ASP A 219 9.23 -13.98 16.34
CA ASP A 219 8.07 -14.18 17.18
C ASP A 219 8.39 -14.18 18.67
N ALA A 220 7.35 -14.27 19.49
CA ALA A 220 7.51 -14.32 20.95
C ALA A 220 8.32 -15.55 21.44
N THR A 221 8.69 -16.47 20.54
CA THR A 221 9.52 -17.65 20.80
C THR A 221 10.93 -17.54 20.21
N GLY A 222 11.28 -16.41 19.59
CA GLY A 222 12.59 -16.17 18.98
C GLY A 222 12.77 -16.81 17.59
N ASN A 223 11.69 -17.29 16.97
CA ASN A 223 11.74 -17.84 15.62
C ASN A 223 11.38 -16.78 14.58
N LEU A 224 12.07 -16.80 13.43
CA LEU A 224 11.68 -15.99 12.27
C LEU A 224 10.25 -16.34 11.85
N ALA A 225 9.35 -15.38 11.95
CA ALA A 225 7.96 -15.60 11.66
C ALA A 225 7.76 -15.90 10.16
N ASN A 226 6.91 -16.88 9.85
CA ASN A 226 6.76 -17.40 8.50
C ASN A 226 6.19 -16.32 7.54
N PRO A 227 6.95 -15.86 6.53
CA PRO A 227 6.50 -14.83 5.60
C PRO A 227 5.27 -15.25 4.77
N ARG A 228 5.07 -16.56 4.57
CA ARG A 228 3.95 -17.12 3.79
C ARG A 228 2.63 -17.14 4.54
N VAL A 229 2.65 -16.94 5.86
CA VAL A 229 1.47 -17.02 6.72
C VAL A 229 1.05 -15.62 7.20
N GLY A 230 1.64 -14.55 6.64
CA GLY A 230 1.29 -13.17 6.97
C GLY A 230 1.62 -12.77 8.42
N SER A 231 2.37 -13.59 9.15
CA SER A 231 2.60 -13.44 10.58
C SER A 231 3.82 -12.57 10.86
N GLY A 232 3.89 -11.33 10.40
CA GLY A 232 4.65 -10.35 11.20
C GLY A 232 4.01 -10.34 12.58
N THR A 233 4.76 -10.51 13.67
CA THR A 233 4.13 -10.68 14.97
C THR A 233 3.34 -9.45 15.36
N ASN A 234 2.01 -9.60 15.35
CA ASN A 234 1.06 -8.53 15.71
C ASN A 234 1.35 -7.97 17.11
N ALA A 235 2.03 -8.75 17.96
CA ALA A 235 2.54 -8.34 19.26
C ALA A 235 3.35 -7.04 19.19
N ASN A 236 4.09 -6.81 18.10
CA ASN A 236 4.97 -5.65 17.93
C ASN A 236 4.28 -4.47 17.25
N LYS A 237 3.01 -4.60 16.84
CA LYS A 237 2.28 -3.54 16.16
C LYS A 237 1.64 -2.59 17.19
N PRO A 238 1.92 -1.28 17.12
CA PRO A 238 1.37 -0.31 18.08
C PRO A 238 -0.15 -0.35 18.23
N MET A 239 -0.88 -0.71 17.17
CA MET A 239 -2.34 -0.86 17.20
C MET A 239 -2.82 -1.93 18.20
N PHE A 240 -2.01 -2.97 18.43
CA PHE A 240 -2.29 -4.07 19.36
C PHE A 240 -1.66 -3.85 20.75
N ALA A 241 -1.09 -2.68 21.03
CA ALA A 241 -0.50 -2.39 22.34
C ALA A 241 -1.52 -2.65 23.48
N GLY A 242 -1.11 -3.43 24.48
CA GLY A 242 -1.97 -3.84 25.60
C GLY A 242 -2.92 -5.00 25.30
N ILE A 243 -2.87 -5.61 24.10
CA ILE A 243 -3.66 -6.78 23.73
C ILE A 243 -2.75 -8.02 23.67
N ASN A 244 -3.18 -9.12 24.27
CA ASN A 244 -2.52 -10.41 24.08
C ASN A 244 -2.82 -10.93 22.66
N THR A 245 -1.81 -10.92 21.80
CA THR A 245 -1.92 -11.39 20.41
C THR A 245 -1.42 -12.82 20.20
N ARG A 246 -1.11 -13.56 21.27
CA ARG A 246 -0.63 -14.94 21.16
C ARG A 246 -1.72 -15.82 20.55
N GLY A 247 -1.42 -16.44 19.41
CA GLY A 247 -2.37 -17.32 18.69
C GLY A 247 -3.48 -16.58 17.95
N LEU A 248 -3.40 -15.26 17.82
CA LEU A 248 -4.40 -14.43 17.15
C LEU A 248 -4.18 -14.43 15.63
N GLY A 249 -5.15 -14.95 14.87
CA GLY A 249 -5.21 -14.79 13.41
C GLY A 249 -5.74 -13.41 13.00
N LEU A 250 -5.18 -12.83 11.93
CA LEU A 250 -5.67 -11.58 11.30
C LEU A 250 -6.65 -11.79 10.15
N THR A 251 -6.94 -13.06 9.86
CA THR A 251 -7.86 -13.46 8.81
C THR A 251 -8.90 -14.32 9.49
N SER A 252 -10.10 -13.78 9.67
CA SER A 252 -11.23 -14.54 10.18
C SER A 252 -11.97 -15.17 9.01
N PRO A 253 -11.90 -16.49 8.79
CA PRO A 253 -12.73 -17.15 7.78
C PRO A 253 -14.22 -17.12 8.17
N SER A 254 -14.56 -16.70 9.40
CA SER A 254 -15.92 -16.57 9.92
C SER A 254 -16.50 -15.15 9.83
N LEU A 255 -15.98 -14.31 8.91
CA LEU A 255 -16.51 -12.97 8.65
C LEU A 255 -17.88 -13.04 7.95
N THR A 256 -18.95 -13.14 8.74
CA THR A 256 -20.34 -13.18 8.26
C THR A 256 -21.05 -11.84 8.45
N TRP A 257 -22.26 -11.70 7.90
CA TRP A 257 -23.11 -10.55 8.17
C TRP A 257 -23.45 -10.39 9.66
N ASP A 258 -23.53 -11.49 10.42
CA ASP A 258 -23.77 -11.41 11.87
C ASP A 258 -22.55 -10.86 12.61
N PHE A 259 -21.34 -11.11 12.12
CA PHE A 259 -20.14 -10.44 12.63
C PHE A 259 -20.26 -8.92 12.44
N VAL A 260 -20.65 -8.47 11.22
CA VAL A 260 -20.82 -7.04 10.93
C VAL A 260 -21.92 -6.41 11.79
N LYS A 261 -23.04 -7.12 12.01
CA LYS A 261 -24.10 -6.64 12.92
C LYS A 261 -23.61 -6.46 14.34
N ARG A 262 -22.76 -7.37 14.85
CA ARG A 262 -22.18 -7.25 16.20
C ARG A 262 -21.19 -6.09 16.33
N LEU A 263 -20.61 -5.64 15.22
CA LEU A 263 -19.65 -4.54 15.20
C LEU A 263 -20.31 -3.15 15.26
N LYS A 264 -21.57 -3.05 14.82
CA LYS A 264 -22.38 -1.84 14.90
C LYS A 264 -22.94 -1.65 16.30
#